data_AF-A0A944RBI4-F1
#
_entry.id   AF-A0A944RBI4-F1
#
_cell.length_a   1.000
_cell.length_b   1.000
_cell.length_c   1.000
_cell.angle_alpha   90.00
_cell.angle_beta   90.00
_cell.angle_gamma   90.00
#
_symmetry.space_group_name_H-M   'P 1'
#
loop_
_entity.id
_entity.type
_entity.pdbx_description
1 polymer ?
#
loop_
_entity_poly.entity_id
_entity_poly.type
_entity_poly.pdbx_seq_one_letter_code
_entity_poly.pdbx_strand_id
1 'polypeptide(L)'
;MYPILLQWHDIIIYSYPLLMGLSWGVAFQLSRWLLQRQEQSERGLTGIFIGAFIFAWLGAKALFLLYSAGNDFQTYLGSPVFWLGGGFVFYGGLILASLFILIYSNLLKRFDHNNLYLLIPGLMVGHGIGRIGCFLAGCCFGQQCRLPWAIELHGAMRHPVQLYEALSLLLMSIPILYLILVKRWSNWSIIALYFTLYSLVRFFLEFFRGDIVRGVHAGALSTSQFISLAVIILVGLIFLRRKTSI
;
A
#
# COMPACT_ATOMS: atom_id res chain seq x y z
N MET A 1 -6.19 3.94 21.78
CA MET A 1 -6.30 4.23 20.33
C MET A 1 -7.11 5.51 20.15
N TYR A 2 -6.80 6.29 19.11
CA TYR A 2 -7.44 7.60 18.85
C TYR A 2 -8.11 7.60 17.46
N PRO A 3 -9.25 6.89 17.31
CA PRO A 3 -9.96 6.83 16.02
C PRO A 3 -10.61 8.16 15.65
N ILE A 4 -10.97 8.98 16.65
CA ILE A 4 -11.51 10.33 16.50
C ILE A 4 -10.45 11.31 17.02
N LEU A 5 -10.03 12.25 16.18
CA LEU A 5 -9.05 13.28 16.53
C LEU A 5 -9.70 14.56 17.02
N LEU A 6 -10.80 14.95 16.37
CA LEU A 6 -11.57 16.13 16.71
C LEU A 6 -13.05 15.82 16.52
N GLN A 7 -13.85 16.21 17.50
CA GLN A 7 -15.30 16.22 17.39
C GLN A 7 -15.77 17.63 17.74
N TRP A 8 -16.34 18.31 16.76
CA TRP A 8 -16.94 19.64 16.95
C TRP A 8 -18.36 19.62 16.41
N HIS A 9 -19.34 19.66 17.32
CA HIS A 9 -20.75 19.44 17.01
C HIS A 9 -20.94 18.14 16.18
N ASP A 10 -21.49 18.23 14.97
CA ASP A 10 -21.73 17.10 14.07
C ASP A 10 -20.52 16.73 13.20
N ILE A 11 -19.43 17.51 13.26
CA ILE A 11 -18.22 17.27 12.48
C ILE A 11 -17.28 16.38 13.27
N ILE A 12 -17.12 15.14 12.80
CA ILE A 12 -16.18 14.16 13.35
C ILE A 12 -15.01 14.00 12.39
N ILE A 13 -13.81 14.34 12.85
CA ILE A 13 -12.56 14.10 12.13
C ILE A 13 -11.96 12.78 12.61
N TYR A 14 -12.07 11.77 11.77
CA TYR A 14 -11.45 10.47 12.02
C TYR A 14 -9.96 10.48 11.67
N SER A 15 -9.14 9.81 12.48
CA SER A 15 -7.69 9.74 12.27
C SER A 15 -7.28 9.06 10.97
N TYR A 16 -7.98 7.99 10.60
CA TYR A 16 -7.62 7.19 9.42
C TYR A 16 -7.84 7.93 8.09
N PRO A 17 -9.02 8.50 7.78
CA PRO A 17 -9.22 9.29 6.55
C PRO A 17 -8.30 10.52 6.48
N LEU A 18 -8.07 11.19 7.62
CA LEU A 18 -7.15 12.33 7.67
C LEU A 18 -5.73 11.92 7.27
N LEU A 19 -5.19 10.86 7.89
CA LEU A 19 -3.85 10.36 7.57
C LEU A 19 -3.77 9.77 6.17
N MET A 20 -4.87 9.26 5.62
CA MET A 20 -4.95 8.84 4.21
C MET A 20 -4.89 10.05 3.25
N GLY A 21 -5.52 11.17 3.60
CA GLY A 21 -5.38 12.41 2.83
C GLY A 21 -3.96 12.96 2.90
N LEU A 22 -3.36 12.96 4.09
CA LEU A 22 -1.97 13.37 4.29
C LEU A 22 -0.99 12.45 3.56
N SER A 23 -1.20 11.14 3.59
CA SER A 23 -0.35 10.20 2.87
C SER A 23 -0.35 10.44 1.37
N TRP A 24 -1.53 10.69 0.78
CA TRP A 24 -1.67 11.04 -0.63
C TRP A 24 -0.95 12.34 -0.95
N GLY A 25 -1.14 13.38 -0.13
CA GLY A 25 -0.49 14.68 -0.33
C GLY A 25 1.03 14.61 -0.23
N VAL A 26 1.56 13.96 0.80
CA VAL A 26 3.01 13.77 0.98
C VAL A 26 3.60 12.94 -0.18
N ALA A 27 2.93 11.85 -0.56
CA ALA A 27 3.37 11.01 -1.67
C ALA A 27 3.39 11.78 -3.00
N PHE A 28 2.37 12.61 -3.25
CA PHE A 28 2.29 13.45 -4.45
C PHE A 28 3.41 14.48 -4.47
N GLN A 29 3.59 15.23 -3.38
CA GLN A 29 4.61 16.28 -3.30
C GLN A 29 6.03 15.71 -3.40
N LEU A 30 6.30 14.57 -2.77
CA LEU A 30 7.60 13.89 -2.86
C LEU A 30 7.86 13.39 -4.28
N SER A 31 6.85 12.80 -4.94
CA SER A 31 6.95 12.35 -6.32
C SER A 31 7.19 13.51 -7.30
N ARG A 32 6.48 14.63 -7.09
CA ARG A 32 6.66 15.86 -7.87
C ARG A 32 8.06 16.43 -7.70
N TRP A 33 8.52 16.54 -6.45
CA TRP A 33 9.87 17.02 -6.15
C TRP A 33 10.95 16.13 -6.79
N LEU A 34 10.78 14.81 -6.78
CA LEU A 34 11.70 13.88 -7.44
C LEU A 34 11.71 14.04 -8.95
N LEU A 35 10.55 14.20 -9.60
CA LEU A 35 10.47 14.47 -11.03
C LEU A 35 11.21 15.76 -11.39
N GLN A 36 10.94 16.85 -10.65
CA GLN A 36 11.63 18.14 -10.85
C GLN A 36 13.14 18.03 -10.66
N ARG A 37 13.58 17.34 -9.59
CA ARG A 37 15.01 17.18 -9.26
C ARG A 37 15.75 16.29 -10.27
N GLN A 38 15.03 15.44 -10.99
CA GLN A 38 15.57 14.59 -12.04
C GLN A 38 15.35 15.19 -13.44
N GLU A 39 14.88 16.44 -13.52
CA GLU A 39 14.59 17.17 -14.75
C GLU A 39 13.60 16.41 -15.66
N GLN A 40 12.68 15.67 -15.04
CA GLN A 40 11.64 14.90 -15.72
C GLN A 40 10.32 15.65 -15.74
N SER A 41 9.50 15.39 -16.77
CA SER A 41 8.19 16.02 -16.91
C SER A 41 7.20 15.55 -15.84
N GLU A 42 6.46 16.49 -15.25
CA GLU A 42 5.32 16.21 -14.34
C GLU A 42 4.03 15.82 -15.08
N ARG A 43 4.06 15.78 -16.42
CA ARG A 43 2.89 15.51 -17.25
C ARG A 43 2.24 14.18 -16.82
N GLY A 44 0.95 14.25 -16.50
CA GLY A 44 0.15 13.09 -16.11
C GLY A 44 0.32 12.63 -14.66
N LEU A 45 1.18 13.27 -13.85
CA LEU A 45 1.37 12.91 -12.44
C LEU A 45 0.05 12.97 -11.65
N THR A 46 -0.67 14.09 -11.76
CA THR A 46 -1.99 14.25 -11.13
C THR A 46 -2.99 13.18 -11.60
N GLY A 47 -2.93 12.82 -12.90
CA GLY A 47 -3.76 11.77 -13.47
C GLY A 47 -3.46 10.39 -12.87
N ILE A 48 -2.18 10.07 -12.63
CA ILE A 48 -1.78 8.86 -11.91
C ILE A 48 -2.38 8.86 -10.52
N PHE A 49 -2.22 9.92 -9.73
CA PHE A 49 -2.63 9.93 -8.32
C PHE A 49 -4.15 9.89 -8.15
N ILE A 50 -4.89 10.66 -8.95
CA ILE A 50 -6.36 10.66 -8.92
C ILE A 50 -6.90 9.33 -9.46
N GLY A 51 -6.39 8.89 -10.61
CA GLY A 51 -6.85 7.65 -11.23
C GLY A 51 -6.51 6.43 -10.38
N ALA A 52 -5.29 6.31 -9.84
CA ALA A 52 -4.94 5.22 -8.94
C ALA A 52 -5.87 5.18 -7.71
N PHE A 53 -6.23 6.34 -7.13
CA PHE A 53 -7.19 6.40 -6.03
C PHE A 53 -8.58 5.91 -6.44
N ILE A 54 -9.12 6.41 -7.56
CA ILE A 54 -10.45 6.03 -8.06
C ILE A 54 -10.50 4.54 -8.40
N PHE A 55 -9.53 4.04 -9.17
CA PHE A 55 -9.49 2.65 -9.58
C PHE A 55 -9.18 1.71 -8.40
N ALA A 56 -8.39 2.14 -7.41
CA ALA A 56 -8.21 1.40 -6.16
C ALA A 56 -9.53 1.28 -5.40
N TRP A 57 -10.27 2.38 -5.27
CA TRP A 57 -11.56 2.38 -4.58
C TRP A 57 -12.58 1.49 -5.32
N LEU A 58 -12.74 1.67 -6.64
CA LEU A 58 -13.61 0.84 -7.47
C LEU A 58 -13.26 -0.64 -7.38
N GLY A 59 -11.97 -0.97 -7.49
CA GLY A 59 -11.51 -2.35 -7.45
C GLY A 59 -11.76 -3.00 -6.10
N ALA A 60 -11.51 -2.28 -5.01
CA ALA A 60 -11.74 -2.78 -3.67
C ALA A 60 -13.23 -3.02 -3.38
N LYS A 61 -14.11 -2.16 -3.90
CA LYS A 61 -15.57 -2.33 -3.82
C LYS A 61 -16.06 -3.49 -4.67
N ALA A 62 -15.63 -3.54 -5.94
CA ALA A 62 -16.02 -4.58 -6.87
C ALA A 62 -15.64 -5.97 -6.34
N LEU A 63 -14.40 -6.15 -5.88
CA LEU A 63 -13.97 -7.45 -5.36
C LEU A 63 -14.65 -7.82 -4.03
N PHE A 64 -14.99 -6.83 -3.19
CA PHE A 64 -15.83 -7.08 -2.01
C PHE A 64 -17.21 -7.60 -2.42
N LEU A 65 -17.87 -6.94 -3.37
CA LEU A 65 -19.19 -7.38 -3.85
C LEU A 65 -19.14 -8.78 -4.46
N LEU A 66 -18.08 -9.12 -5.20
CA LEU A 66 -17.95 -10.43 -5.84
C LEU A 66 -17.63 -11.56 -4.85
N TYR A 67 -16.83 -11.30 -3.81
CA TYR A 67 -16.27 -12.36 -2.98
C TYR A 67 -16.72 -12.35 -1.52
N SER A 68 -17.11 -11.19 -1.00
CA SER A 68 -17.45 -11.01 0.42
C SER A 68 -18.93 -10.72 0.65
N ALA A 69 -19.64 -10.14 -0.33
CA ALA A 69 -21.05 -9.81 -0.15
C ALA A 69 -21.98 -11.04 -0.21
N GLY A 70 -21.61 -12.11 -0.91
CA GLY A 70 -22.39 -13.34 -0.98
C GLY A 70 -23.86 -13.09 -1.38
N ASN A 71 -24.80 -13.60 -0.59
CA ASN A 71 -26.24 -13.41 -0.82
C ASN A 71 -26.72 -11.97 -0.56
N ASP A 72 -25.93 -11.16 0.16
CA ASP A 72 -26.27 -9.77 0.51
C ASP A 72 -25.82 -8.76 -0.56
N PHE A 73 -25.45 -9.22 -1.76
CA PHE A 73 -24.94 -8.38 -2.84
C PHE A 73 -25.81 -7.14 -3.09
N GLN A 74 -27.12 -7.30 -3.26
CA GLN A 74 -28.04 -6.19 -3.54
C GLN A 74 -28.16 -5.22 -2.36
N THR A 75 -28.12 -5.74 -1.13
CA THR A 75 -28.16 -4.94 0.10
C THR A 75 -26.92 -4.07 0.22
N TYR A 76 -25.73 -4.61 -0.02
CA TYR A 76 -24.50 -3.83 -0.01
C TYR A 76 -24.45 -2.83 -1.17
N LEU A 77 -24.86 -3.24 -2.38
CA LEU A 77 -24.84 -2.39 -3.57
C LEU A 77 -25.73 -1.15 -3.40
N GLY A 78 -26.91 -1.30 -2.80
CA GLY A 78 -27.84 -0.22 -2.52
C GLY A 78 -27.52 0.62 -1.27
N SER A 79 -26.54 0.21 -0.45
CA SER A 79 -26.24 0.85 0.83
C SER A 79 -25.31 2.07 0.67
N PRO A 80 -25.72 3.28 1.08
CA PRO A 80 -24.82 4.44 1.11
C PRO A 80 -23.61 4.23 2.03
N VAL A 81 -23.79 3.49 3.13
CA VAL A 81 -22.73 3.19 4.10
C VAL A 81 -21.62 2.34 3.47
N PHE A 82 -21.99 1.40 2.60
CA PHE A 82 -21.03 0.63 1.84
C PHE A 82 -20.16 1.56 0.99
N TRP A 83 -20.75 2.45 0.20
CA TRP A 83 -19.98 3.34 -0.67
C TRP A 83 -19.12 4.36 0.10
N LEU A 84 -19.60 4.84 1.25
CA LEU A 84 -18.92 5.88 2.03
C LEU A 84 -17.81 5.34 2.96
N GLY A 85 -17.84 4.08 3.38
CA GLY A 85 -16.82 3.59 4.32
C GLY A 85 -16.75 2.09 4.62
N GLY A 86 -17.76 1.29 4.24
CA GLY A 86 -17.78 -0.16 4.52
C GLY A 86 -17.33 -1.03 3.34
N GLY A 87 -16.82 -2.24 3.60
CA GLY A 87 -16.59 -3.25 2.55
C GLY A 87 -15.49 -2.92 1.55
N PHE A 88 -14.24 -3.27 1.89
CA PHE A 88 -13.08 -3.11 1.03
C PHE A 88 -12.26 -4.41 1.00
N VAL A 89 -11.99 -4.93 -0.20
CA VAL A 89 -11.01 -5.99 -0.40
C VAL A 89 -9.75 -5.41 -1.03
N PHE A 90 -8.65 -5.41 -0.27
CA PHE A 90 -7.38 -4.78 -0.67
C PHE A 90 -6.89 -5.20 -2.06
N TYR A 91 -6.95 -6.50 -2.38
CA TYR A 91 -6.45 -7.01 -3.67
C TYR A 91 -7.19 -6.45 -4.87
N GLY A 92 -8.50 -6.19 -4.74
CA GLY A 92 -9.27 -5.60 -5.83
C GLY A 92 -8.77 -4.20 -6.15
N GLY A 93 -8.48 -3.42 -5.11
CA GLY A 93 -7.92 -2.09 -5.28
C GLY A 93 -6.50 -2.11 -5.86
N LEU A 94 -5.65 -3.01 -5.37
CA LEU A 94 -4.28 -3.17 -5.89
C LEU A 94 -4.29 -3.52 -7.39
N ILE A 95 -5.15 -4.46 -7.80
CA ILE A 95 -5.25 -4.92 -9.19
C ILE A 95 -5.69 -3.78 -10.11
N LEU A 96 -6.83 -3.14 -9.83
CA LEU A 96 -7.35 -2.10 -10.72
C LEU A 96 -6.48 -0.84 -10.73
N ALA A 97 -5.90 -0.44 -9.60
CA ALA A 97 -4.99 0.70 -9.58
C ALA A 97 -3.71 0.42 -10.38
N SER A 98 -3.13 -0.78 -10.23
CA SER A 98 -1.93 -1.17 -10.99
C SER A 98 -2.23 -1.25 -12.50
N LEU A 99 -3.37 -1.84 -12.87
CA LEU A 99 -3.81 -1.91 -14.27
C LEU A 99 -4.03 -0.51 -14.85
N PHE A 100 -4.68 0.38 -14.11
CA PHE A 100 -4.86 1.77 -14.53
C PHE A 100 -3.50 2.45 -14.75
N ILE A 101 -2.56 2.34 -13.81
CA ILE A 101 -1.23 2.96 -13.95
C ILE A 101 -0.54 2.44 -15.21
N LEU A 102 -0.52 1.12 -15.44
CA LEU A 102 0.11 0.51 -16.61
C LEU A 102 -0.55 0.96 -17.93
N ILE A 103 -1.88 1.02 -17.99
CA ILE A 103 -2.61 1.52 -19.16
C ILE A 103 -2.31 3.00 -19.38
N TYR A 104 -2.37 3.81 -18.33
CA TYR A 104 -2.18 5.26 -18.39
C TYR A 104 -0.76 5.64 -18.82
N SER A 105 0.26 4.90 -18.35
CA SER A 105 1.65 5.14 -18.69
C SER A 105 2.08 4.50 -20.01
N ASN A 106 1.70 3.25 -20.28
CA ASN A 106 2.26 2.50 -21.41
C ASN A 106 1.39 2.61 -22.67
N LEU A 107 0.07 2.49 -22.51
CA LEU A 107 -0.86 2.50 -23.64
C LEU A 107 -1.28 3.92 -24.02
N LEU A 108 -1.74 4.70 -23.03
CA LEU A 108 -2.20 6.07 -23.25
C LEU A 108 -1.06 7.09 -23.31
N LYS A 109 0.15 6.71 -22.88
CA LYS A 109 1.37 7.53 -22.86
C LYS A 109 1.15 8.91 -22.21
N ARG A 110 0.28 8.96 -21.19
CA ARG A 110 -0.05 10.20 -20.48
C ARG A 110 0.96 10.53 -19.39
N PHE A 111 1.69 9.53 -18.92
CA PHE A 111 2.84 9.64 -18.03
C PHE A 111 3.97 8.76 -18.58
N ASP A 112 5.23 9.19 -18.50
CA ASP A 112 6.34 8.37 -18.96
C ASP A 112 6.56 7.19 -18.01
N HIS A 113 6.28 5.98 -18.49
CA HIS A 113 6.50 4.74 -17.75
C HIS A 113 7.93 4.56 -17.23
N ASN A 114 8.94 5.15 -17.88
CA ASN A 114 10.31 5.11 -17.39
C ASN A 114 10.51 5.89 -16.09
N ASN A 115 9.58 6.79 -15.73
CA ASN A 115 9.62 7.62 -14.53
C ASN A 115 8.82 7.03 -13.36
N LEU A 116 8.21 5.85 -13.49
CA LEU A 116 7.45 5.20 -12.41
C LEU A 116 8.29 4.92 -11.15
N TYR A 117 9.60 4.67 -11.32
CA TYR A 117 10.51 4.48 -10.19
C TYR A 117 10.63 5.71 -9.28
N LEU A 118 10.40 6.92 -9.82
CA LEU A 118 10.43 8.16 -9.04
C LEU A 118 9.21 8.30 -8.12
N LEU A 119 8.15 7.54 -8.35
CA LEU A 119 6.96 7.52 -7.51
C LEU A 119 7.13 6.62 -6.28
N ILE A 120 8.13 5.73 -6.27
CA ILE A 120 8.33 4.73 -5.22
C ILE A 120 8.58 5.35 -3.85
N PRO A 121 9.49 6.34 -3.67
CA PRO A 121 9.68 6.96 -2.36
C PRO A 121 8.39 7.59 -1.83
N GLY A 122 7.61 8.24 -2.72
CA GLY A 122 6.28 8.76 -2.41
C GLY A 122 5.34 7.67 -1.91
N LEU A 123 5.25 6.56 -2.66
CA LEU A 123 4.43 5.39 -2.29
C LEU A 123 4.82 4.84 -0.92
N MET A 124 6.12 4.70 -0.64
CA MET A 124 6.62 4.15 0.62
C MET A 124 6.29 5.03 1.81
N VAL A 125 6.57 6.34 1.71
CA VAL A 125 6.28 7.30 2.78
C VAL A 125 4.78 7.41 3.00
N GLY A 126 3.99 7.52 1.92
CA GLY A 126 2.54 7.56 2.00
C GLY A 126 1.97 6.29 2.65
N HIS A 127 2.45 5.12 2.26
CA HIS A 127 2.03 3.86 2.85
C HIS A 127 2.42 3.78 4.34
N GLY A 128 3.61 4.25 4.72
CA GLY A 128 4.03 4.34 6.12
C GLY A 128 3.07 5.21 6.96
N ILE A 129 2.71 6.38 6.45
CA ILE A 129 1.71 7.28 7.08
C ILE A 129 0.35 6.58 7.19
N GLY A 130 -0.09 5.89 6.13
CA GLY A 130 -1.33 5.12 6.15
C GLY A 130 -1.34 4.02 7.23
N ARG A 131 -0.20 3.38 7.49
CA ARG A 131 -0.06 2.39 8.57
C ARG A 131 -0.11 3.01 9.96
N ILE A 132 0.39 4.23 10.14
CA ILE A 132 0.15 5.01 11.36
C ILE A 132 -1.35 5.29 11.51
N GLY A 133 -2.06 5.57 10.42
CA GLY A 133 -3.52 5.67 10.41
C GLY A 133 -4.21 4.39 10.89
N CYS A 134 -3.78 3.22 10.39
CA CYS A 134 -4.31 1.93 10.86
C CYS A 134 -4.06 1.71 12.35
N PHE A 135 -2.89 2.11 12.84
CA PHE A 135 -2.56 2.06 14.26
C PHE A 135 -3.56 2.90 15.06
N LEU A 136 -3.74 4.18 14.73
CA LEU A 136 -4.67 5.06 15.46
C LEU A 136 -6.13 4.59 15.40
N ALA A 137 -6.54 3.97 14.30
CA ALA A 137 -7.85 3.36 14.14
C ALA A 137 -8.03 2.03 14.89
N GLY A 138 -6.94 1.42 15.38
CA GLY A 138 -6.98 0.15 16.09
C GLY A 138 -7.22 -1.09 15.21
N CYS A 139 -6.95 -1.00 13.90
CA CYS A 139 -7.15 -2.10 12.94
C CYS A 139 -5.83 -2.74 12.50
N CYS A 140 -5.88 -3.94 11.87
CA CYS A 140 -4.71 -4.67 11.36
C CYS A 140 -3.63 -4.97 12.42
N PHE A 141 -4.06 -5.50 13.56
CA PHE A 141 -3.21 -5.71 14.72
C PHE A 141 -2.48 -7.05 14.76
N GLY A 142 -1.45 -7.13 15.60
CA GLY A 142 -0.67 -8.33 15.78
C GLY A 142 -1.29 -9.36 16.72
N GLN A 143 -0.67 -10.54 16.75
CA GLN A 143 -0.96 -11.56 17.74
C GLN A 143 -0.60 -11.08 19.15
N GLN A 144 -1.11 -11.77 20.16
CA GLN A 144 -0.82 -11.44 21.55
C GLN A 144 0.65 -11.67 21.87
N CYS A 145 1.25 -10.79 22.66
CA CYS A 145 2.63 -10.93 23.11
C CYS A 145 2.89 -10.24 24.44
N ARG A 146 4.02 -10.61 25.08
CA ARG A 146 4.46 -10.09 26.38
C ARG A 146 5.73 -9.22 26.28
N LEU A 147 5.99 -8.69 25.09
CA LEU A 147 7.16 -7.83 24.85
C LEU A 147 6.97 -6.47 25.54
N PRO A 148 8.06 -5.79 25.97
CA PRO A 148 7.95 -4.54 26.72
C PRO A 148 7.36 -3.38 25.91
N TRP A 149 7.35 -3.46 24.58
CA TRP A 149 6.71 -2.48 23.69
C TRP A 149 5.37 -2.97 23.11
N ALA A 150 4.81 -4.06 23.65
CA ALA A 150 3.46 -4.49 23.29
C ALA A 150 2.45 -3.39 23.65
N ILE A 151 1.38 -3.29 22.86
CA ILE A 151 0.31 -2.32 23.10
C ILE A 151 -0.99 -3.04 23.44
N GLU A 152 -1.78 -2.45 24.33
CA GLU A 152 -3.11 -2.97 24.62
C GLU A 152 -4.05 -2.63 23.47
N LEU A 153 -4.63 -3.67 22.86
CA LEU A 153 -5.59 -3.53 21.79
C LEU A 153 -6.57 -4.71 21.77
N HIS A 154 -7.87 -4.40 21.75
CA HIS A 154 -8.95 -5.40 21.85
C HIS A 154 -8.80 -6.32 23.07
N GLY A 155 -8.51 -5.72 24.24
CA GLY A 155 -8.43 -6.41 25.54
C GLY A 155 -7.21 -7.32 25.73
N ALA A 156 -6.17 -7.20 24.90
CA ALA A 156 -4.94 -7.96 25.06
C ALA A 156 -3.70 -7.16 24.64
N MET A 157 -2.55 -7.47 25.25
CA MET A 157 -1.25 -6.95 24.85
C MET A 157 -0.81 -7.62 23.54
N ARG A 158 -0.52 -6.82 22.51
CA ARG A 158 -0.28 -7.29 21.14
C ARG A 158 0.91 -6.60 20.49
N HIS A 159 1.46 -7.25 19.46
CA HIS A 159 2.44 -6.61 18.59
C HIS A 159 1.80 -5.41 17.85
N PRO A 160 2.37 -4.19 17.91
CA PRO A 160 1.99 -3.07 17.05
C PRO A 160 2.53 -3.27 15.61
N VAL A 161 2.09 -4.32 14.92
CA VAL A 161 2.57 -4.68 13.57
C VAL A 161 2.38 -3.56 12.55
N GLN A 162 1.42 -2.67 12.76
CA GLN A 162 1.20 -1.47 11.95
C GLN A 162 2.40 -0.53 12.04
N LEU A 163 2.96 -0.34 13.25
CA LEU A 163 4.15 0.49 13.46
C LEU A 163 5.41 -0.19 12.93
N TYR A 164 5.50 -1.52 13.03
CA TYR A 164 6.62 -2.26 12.43
C TYR A 164 6.64 -2.08 10.91
N GLU A 165 5.48 -2.16 10.27
CA GLU A 165 5.35 -1.93 8.83
C GLU A 165 5.63 -0.47 8.45
N ALA A 166 5.07 0.49 9.19
CA ALA A 166 5.33 1.91 8.97
C ALA A 166 6.83 2.24 9.07
N LEU A 167 7.49 1.76 10.12
CA LEU A 167 8.92 1.97 10.34
C LEU A 167 9.74 1.32 9.23
N SER A 168 9.42 0.08 8.84
CA SER A 168 10.12 -0.62 7.77
C SER A 168 10.03 0.13 6.44
N LEU A 169 8.84 0.61 6.08
CA LEU A 169 8.62 1.42 4.87
C LEU A 169 9.44 2.72 4.89
N LEU A 170 9.44 3.44 6.02
CA LEU A 170 10.21 4.68 6.17
C LEU A 170 11.71 4.42 6.11
N LEU A 171 12.23 3.42 6.83
CA LEU A 171 13.65 3.07 6.80
C LEU A 171 14.12 2.61 5.42
N MET A 172 13.30 1.82 4.71
CA MET A 172 13.61 1.39 3.34
C MET A 172 13.57 2.53 2.32
N SER A 173 12.79 3.59 2.58
CA SER A 173 12.68 4.72 1.65
C SER A 173 13.98 5.53 1.56
N ILE A 174 14.78 5.55 2.63
CA ILE A 174 16.05 6.28 2.72
C ILE A 174 17.07 5.76 1.69
N PRO A 175 17.47 4.46 1.68
CA PRO A 175 18.44 3.95 0.70
C PRO A 175 17.90 4.02 -0.73
N ILE A 176 16.60 3.77 -0.95
CA ILE A 176 16.00 3.90 -2.29
C ILE A 176 16.08 5.34 -2.79
N LEU A 177 15.71 6.30 -1.94
CA LEU A 177 15.82 7.71 -2.26
C LEU A 177 17.28 8.11 -2.56
N TYR A 178 18.22 7.66 -1.73
CA TYR A 178 19.65 7.87 -1.97
C TYR A 178 20.07 7.34 -3.34
N LEU A 179 19.73 6.08 -3.68
CA LEU A 179 20.08 5.46 -4.97
C LEU A 179 19.50 6.19 -6.19
N ILE A 180 18.27 6.71 -6.07
CA ILE A 180 17.63 7.55 -7.09
C ILE A 180 18.43 8.87 -7.26
N LEU A 181 18.78 9.52 -6.16
CA LEU A 181 19.47 10.81 -6.19
C LEU A 181 20.90 10.71 -6.74
N VAL A 182 21.62 9.62 -6.48
CA VAL A 182 22.97 9.40 -7.01
C VAL A 182 22.99 8.80 -8.43
N LYS A 183 21.83 8.51 -9.03
CA LYS A 183 21.68 7.97 -10.40
C LYS A 183 22.53 6.72 -10.70
N ARG A 184 22.85 5.92 -9.67
CA ARG A 184 23.77 4.76 -9.83
C ARG A 184 23.10 3.54 -10.44
N TRP A 185 21.79 3.40 -10.26
CA TRP A 185 21.05 2.20 -10.61
C TRP A 185 20.04 2.52 -11.70
N SER A 186 19.78 1.55 -12.57
CA SER A 186 18.74 1.70 -13.58
C SER A 186 17.35 1.79 -12.93
N ASN A 187 16.43 2.49 -13.59
CA ASN A 187 15.05 2.72 -13.12
C ASN A 187 14.36 1.40 -12.72
N TRP A 188 14.57 0.35 -13.51
CA TRP A 188 14.03 -0.99 -13.26
C TRP A 188 14.64 -1.67 -12.03
N SER A 189 15.92 -1.41 -11.74
CA SER A 189 16.59 -1.97 -10.56
C SER A 189 16.05 -1.35 -9.27
N ILE A 190 15.69 -0.07 -9.29
CA ILE A 190 15.01 0.59 -8.17
C ILE A 190 13.62 -0.02 -7.93
N ILE A 191 12.84 -0.23 -9.00
CA ILE A 191 11.51 -0.86 -8.92
C ILE A 191 11.63 -2.28 -8.35
N ALA A 192 12.56 -3.07 -8.87
CA ALA A 192 12.81 -4.43 -8.39
C ALA A 192 13.25 -4.45 -6.93
N LEU A 193 14.19 -3.59 -6.53
CA LEU A 193 14.66 -3.49 -5.16
C LEU A 193 13.51 -3.19 -4.19
N TYR A 194 12.63 -2.24 -4.53
CA TYR A 194 11.44 -1.94 -3.74
C TYR A 194 10.53 -3.16 -3.58
N PHE A 195 10.15 -3.81 -4.68
CA PHE A 195 9.26 -4.97 -4.63
C PHE A 195 9.86 -6.13 -3.85
N THR A 196 11.16 -6.39 -3.99
CA THR A 196 11.87 -7.42 -3.21
C THR A 196 11.88 -7.08 -1.72
N LEU A 197 12.34 -5.87 -1.35
CA LEU A 197 12.44 -5.48 0.06
C LEU A 197 11.06 -5.47 0.74
N TYR A 198 10.05 -4.90 0.09
CA TYR A 198 8.72 -4.82 0.69
C TYR A 198 8.07 -6.21 0.79
N SER A 199 8.30 -7.09 -0.19
CA SER A 199 7.85 -8.49 -0.10
C SER A 199 8.53 -9.24 1.05
N LEU A 200 9.82 -9.03 1.28
CA LEU A 200 10.52 -9.61 2.44
C LEU A 200 9.93 -9.11 3.75
N VAL A 201 9.79 -7.79 3.91
CA VAL A 201 9.16 -7.19 5.08
C VAL A 201 7.76 -7.75 5.30
N ARG A 202 6.95 -7.83 4.25
CA ARG A 202 5.57 -8.31 4.34
C ARG A 202 5.50 -9.80 4.71
N PHE A 203 6.40 -10.62 4.16
CA PHE A 203 6.51 -12.03 4.49
C PHE A 203 6.80 -12.24 5.99
N PHE A 204 7.77 -11.49 6.54
CA PHE A 204 8.15 -11.61 7.95
C PHE A 204 7.13 -11.00 8.91
N LEU A 205 6.53 -9.85 8.55
CA LEU A 205 5.51 -9.21 9.38
C LEU A 205 4.28 -10.09 9.60
N GLU A 206 3.99 -10.97 8.65
CA GLU A 206 2.84 -11.87 8.74
C GLU A 206 2.95 -12.86 9.90
N PHE A 207 4.15 -13.27 10.30
CA PHE A 207 4.34 -14.13 11.49
C PHE A 207 3.92 -13.46 12.80
N PHE A 208 3.85 -12.13 12.82
CA PHE A 208 3.42 -11.36 14.00
C PHE A 208 1.94 -10.96 13.94
N ARG A 209 1.22 -11.30 12.86
CA ARG A 209 -0.15 -10.83 12.63
C ARG A 209 -1.17 -11.63 13.43
N GLY A 210 -2.20 -10.95 13.93
CA GLY A 210 -3.24 -11.56 14.76
C GLY A 210 -4.65 -11.48 14.17
N ASP A 211 -4.83 -10.83 13.02
CA ASP A 211 -6.11 -10.71 12.32
C ASP A 211 -6.36 -11.91 11.39
N ILE A 212 -6.74 -13.04 12.01
CA ILE A 212 -6.93 -14.37 11.36
C ILE A 212 -7.96 -14.35 10.22
N VAL A 213 -8.85 -13.35 10.17
CA VAL A 213 -9.93 -13.22 9.17
C VAL A 213 -9.41 -13.07 7.72
N ARG A 214 -8.11 -12.84 7.50
CA ARG A 214 -7.54 -12.51 6.18
C ARG A 214 -6.70 -13.60 5.49
N GLY A 215 -7.15 -14.86 5.56
CA GLY A 215 -6.72 -15.89 4.59
C GLY A 215 -5.53 -16.74 5.03
N VAL A 216 -5.71 -17.51 6.10
CA VAL A 216 -4.92 -18.73 6.29
C VAL A 216 -5.51 -19.80 5.35
N HIS A 217 -4.88 -20.03 4.21
CA HIS A 217 -5.21 -21.17 3.36
C HIS A 217 -4.32 -22.36 3.75
N ALA A 218 -4.96 -23.48 4.09
CA ALA A 218 -4.34 -24.82 4.10
C ALA A 218 -3.01 -24.97 4.89
N GLY A 219 -2.89 -24.34 6.06
CA GLY A 219 -1.95 -24.76 7.11
C GLY A 219 -0.45 -24.50 6.90
N ALA A 220 -0.01 -23.83 5.82
CA ALA A 220 1.42 -23.60 5.57
C ALA A 220 1.84 -22.11 5.51
N LEU A 221 1.13 -21.26 4.75
CA LEU A 221 1.47 -19.84 4.55
C LEU A 221 0.21 -18.98 4.38
N SER A 222 0.27 -17.72 4.81
CA SER A 222 -0.83 -16.76 4.57
C SER A 222 -0.87 -16.30 3.10
N THR A 223 -2.01 -15.76 2.65
CA THR A 223 -2.13 -15.13 1.31
C THR A 223 -1.05 -14.08 1.07
N SER A 224 -0.68 -13.27 2.07
CA SER A 224 0.35 -12.24 1.93
C SER A 224 1.76 -12.85 1.80
N GLN A 225 2.03 -13.96 2.48
CA GLN A 225 3.29 -14.68 2.34
C GLN A 225 3.42 -15.32 0.96
N PHE A 226 2.37 -15.97 0.47
CA PHE A 226 2.34 -16.53 -0.88
C PHE A 226 2.60 -15.47 -1.96
N ILE A 227 1.92 -14.33 -1.87
CA ILE A 227 2.11 -13.21 -2.82
C ILE A 227 3.53 -12.65 -2.72
N SER A 228 4.07 -12.52 -1.50
CA SER A 228 5.45 -12.05 -1.31
C SER A 228 6.46 -12.97 -2.01
N LEU A 229 6.30 -14.29 -1.89
CA LEU A 229 7.14 -15.26 -2.59
C LEU A 229 6.98 -15.16 -4.11
N ALA A 230 5.74 -15.07 -4.60
CA ALA A 230 5.46 -14.95 -6.04
C ALA A 230 6.11 -13.68 -6.64
N VAL A 231 6.03 -12.54 -5.93
CA VAL A 231 6.66 -11.28 -6.35
C VAL A 231 8.19 -11.41 -6.39
N ILE A 232 8.80 -12.00 -5.36
CA ILE A 232 10.27 -12.21 -5.31
C ILE A 232 10.72 -13.08 -6.48
N ILE A 233 10.02 -14.19 -6.75
CA ILE A 233 10.33 -15.10 -7.86
C ILE A 233 10.18 -14.37 -9.20
N LEU A 234 9.08 -13.64 -9.41
CA LEU A 234 8.83 -12.90 -10.65
C LEU A 234 9.92 -11.86 -10.92
N VAL A 235 10.28 -11.07 -9.91
CA VAL A 235 11.36 -10.08 -10.00
C VAL A 235 12.70 -10.77 -10.35
N GLY A 236 13.01 -11.89 -9.69
CA GLY A 236 14.21 -12.69 -9.96
C GLY A 236 14.27 -13.21 -11.40
N LEU A 237 13.17 -13.78 -11.90
CA LEU A 237 13.08 -14.28 -13.28
C LEU A 237 13.25 -13.17 -14.33
N ILE A 238 12.66 -12.00 -14.10
CA ILE A 238 12.81 -10.83 -14.98
C ILE A 238 14.28 -10.38 -15.02
N PHE A 239 14.98 -10.39 -13.88
CA PHE A 239 16.38 -10.04 -13.79
C PHE A 239 17.30 -11.04 -14.50
N LEU A 240 17.05 -12.34 -14.33
CA LEU A 240 17.83 -13.39 -15.00
C LEU A 240 17.71 -13.31 -16.53
N ARG A 241 16.49 -13.11 -17.05
CA ARG A 241 16.25 -12.97 -18.50
C ARG A 241 16.96 -11.78 -19.13
N ARG A 242 17.13 -10.69 -18.37
CA ARG A 242 17.84 -9.49 -18.82
C ARG A 242 19.36 -9.66 -18.83
N LYS A 243 19.92 -10.49 -17.97
CA LYS A 243 21.36 -10.82 -18.01
C LYS A 243 21.72 -11.72 -19.20
N THR A 244 20.80 -12.55 -19.67
CA THR A 244 21.01 -13.43 -20.83
C THR A 244 20.79 -12.76 -22.19
N SER A 245 20.37 -11.49 -22.23
CA SER A 245 20.10 -10.72 -23.45
C SER A 245 21.12 -9.60 -23.71
N ILE A 246 22.24 -9.63 -23.00
CA ILE A 246 23.47 -8.85 -23.21
C ILE A 246 24.53 -9.82 -23.69
#